data_AF-A0A976LPJ5-F1
#
_entry.id   AF-A0A976LPJ5-F1
#
_cell.length_a   1.000
_cell.length_b   1.000
_cell.length_c   1.000
_cell.angle_alpha   90.00
_cell.angle_beta   90.00
_cell.angle_gamma   90.00
#
_symmetry.space_group_name_H-M   'P 1'
#
loop_
_entity.id
_entity.type
_entity.pdbx_description
1 polymer ?
#
loop_
_entity_poly.entity_id
_entity_poly.type
_entity_poly.pdbx_seq_one_letter_code
_entity_poly.pdbx_strand_id
1 'polypeptide(L)'
;MERWQTQLRLRIRGIPWRVKVGFDYEWKAWLLAYDITETDPAEFLKLDIDRQVIILAYGAAAWHLMKHGKNVYFTPEDIAEALLRATKEENNQLVAAMAYARWPEWMRQVKNDKKKEET
;
A
#
# COMPACT_ATOMS: atom_id res chain seq x y z
N MET A 1 -4.48 -17.76 0.81
CA MET A 1 -4.24 -16.30 0.68
C MET A 1 -3.25 -16.14 -0.45
N GLU A 2 -3.54 -15.29 -1.45
CA GLU A 2 -2.58 -15.08 -2.55
C GLU A 2 -1.36 -14.29 -2.04
N ARG A 3 -0.21 -14.36 -2.73
CA ARG A 3 1.06 -13.78 -2.24
C ARG A 3 1.05 -12.25 -2.09
N TRP A 4 0.17 -11.57 -2.81
CA TRP A 4 -0.03 -10.12 -2.77
C TRP A 4 -1.11 -9.69 -1.77
N GLN A 5 -1.71 -10.64 -1.05
CA GLN A 5 -2.67 -10.38 0.02
C GLN A 5 -2.03 -10.63 1.37
N THR A 6 -2.25 -9.75 2.33
CA THR A 6 -1.86 -9.97 3.72
C THR A 6 -2.90 -9.40 4.68
N GLN A 7 -2.86 -9.83 5.93
CA GLN A 7 -3.72 -9.32 6.99
C GLN A 7 -2.91 -9.14 8.26
N LEU A 8 -2.91 -7.92 8.80
CA LEU A 8 -2.18 -7.58 10.02
C LEU A 8 -3.14 -7.12 11.12
N ARG A 9 -2.72 -7.27 12.38
CA ARG A 9 -3.45 -6.74 13.53
C ARG A 9 -2.83 -5.44 13.98
N LEU A 10 -3.36 -4.34 13.46
CA LEU A 10 -2.81 -3.01 13.65
C LEU A 10 -3.53 -2.26 14.78
N ARG A 11 -2.78 -1.44 15.51
CA ARG A 11 -3.34 -0.50 16.50
C ARG A 11 -3.59 0.84 15.83
N ILE A 12 -4.84 1.10 15.47
CA ILE A 12 -5.28 2.34 14.82
C ILE A 12 -5.63 3.36 15.90
N ARG A 13 -5.27 4.63 15.68
CA ARG A 13 -5.59 5.72 16.61
C ARG A 13 -7.11 5.82 16.81
N GLY A 14 -7.55 6.04 18.04
CA GLY A 14 -8.97 6.11 18.38
C GLY A 14 -9.68 4.77 18.57
N ILE A 15 -9.03 3.63 18.29
CA ILE A 15 -9.58 2.29 18.56
C ILE A 15 -8.78 1.62 19.69
N PRO A 16 -9.42 1.25 20.83
CA PRO A 16 -8.68 0.77 22.00
C PRO A 16 -8.17 -0.68 21.85
N TRP A 17 -8.67 -1.44 20.88
CA TRP A 17 -8.19 -2.79 20.54
C TRP A 17 -7.48 -2.81 19.17
N ARG A 18 -6.66 -3.84 18.93
CA ARG A 18 -6.06 -4.06 17.60
C ARG A 18 -7.14 -4.47 16.61
N VAL A 19 -7.14 -3.84 15.43
CA VAL A 19 -8.06 -4.16 14.34
C VAL A 19 -7.34 -5.01 13.31
N LYS A 20 -8.04 -6.02 12.80
CA LYS A 20 -7.54 -6.83 11.70
C LYS A 20 -7.74 -6.07 10.39
N VAL A 21 -6.64 -5.60 9.81
CA VAL A 21 -6.61 -4.85 8.55
C VAL A 21 -6.10 -5.78 7.45
N GLY A 22 -6.87 -5.93 6.38
CA GLY A 22 -6.43 -6.64 5.19
C GLY A 22 -5.82 -5.69 4.18
N PHE A 23 -4.87 -6.20 3.41
CA PHE A 23 -4.14 -5.46 2.39
C PHE A 23 -4.18 -6.27 1.10
N ASP A 24 -4.69 -5.66 0.03
CA ASP A 24 -4.75 -6.22 -1.32
C ASP A 24 -3.84 -5.39 -2.24
N TYR A 25 -2.60 -5.84 -2.48
CA TYR A 25 -1.62 -5.15 -3.34
C TYR A 25 -1.89 -5.36 -4.84
N GLU A 26 -3.07 -4.96 -5.30
CA GLU A 26 -3.44 -4.89 -6.72
C GLU A 26 -3.21 -3.47 -7.27
N TRP A 27 -3.15 -3.30 -8.59
CA TRP A 27 -2.99 -1.99 -9.24
C TRP A 27 -3.98 -0.90 -8.81
N LYS A 28 -5.19 -1.28 -8.36
CA LYS A 28 -6.17 -0.31 -7.84
C LYS A 28 -5.73 0.30 -6.51
N ALA A 29 -4.98 -0.43 -5.70
CA ALA A 29 -4.34 0.12 -4.50
C ALA A 29 -3.37 1.25 -4.85
N TRP A 30 -2.64 1.11 -5.96
CA TRP A 30 -1.72 2.13 -6.46
C TRP A 30 -2.47 3.36 -6.95
N LEU A 31 -3.61 3.18 -7.61
CA LEU A 31 -4.45 4.33 -8.00
C LEU A 31 -4.96 5.10 -6.79
N LEU A 32 -5.40 4.41 -5.73
CA LEU A 32 -5.81 5.09 -4.49
C LEU A 32 -4.65 5.83 -3.83
N ALA A 33 -3.44 5.28 -3.91
CA ALA A 33 -2.21 5.93 -3.43
C ALA A 33 -1.86 7.20 -4.23
N TYR A 34 -2.04 7.19 -5.54
CA TYR A 34 -1.84 8.34 -6.42
C TYR A 34 -2.91 9.41 -6.20
N ASP A 35 -4.17 9.01 -6.08
CA ASP A 35 -5.31 9.89 -5.85
C ASP A 35 -5.15 10.67 -4.53
N ILE A 36 -4.83 9.97 -3.42
CA ILE A 36 -4.70 10.64 -2.11
C ILE A 36 -3.50 11.59 -2.02
N THR A 37 -2.51 11.41 -2.88
CA THR A 37 -1.34 12.29 -2.95
C THR A 37 -1.49 13.37 -4.01
N GLU A 38 -2.56 13.31 -4.82
CA GLU A 38 -2.73 14.14 -6.02
C GLU A 38 -1.50 14.08 -6.94
N THR A 39 -0.82 12.93 -6.99
CA THR A 39 0.39 12.73 -7.80
C THR A 39 0.18 11.70 -8.90
N ASP A 40 0.94 11.85 -9.98
CA ASP A 40 1.09 10.80 -10.98
C ASP A 40 2.18 9.79 -10.55
N PRO A 41 2.33 8.65 -11.26
CA PRO A 41 3.36 7.66 -10.91
C PRO A 41 4.79 8.21 -10.92
N ALA A 42 5.11 9.22 -11.73
CA ALA A 42 6.46 9.77 -11.82
C ALA A 42 6.76 10.69 -10.62
N GLU A 43 5.81 11.53 -10.22
CA GLU A 43 5.89 12.38 -9.03
C GLU A 43 5.84 11.56 -7.74
N PHE A 44 5.01 10.51 -7.70
CA PHE A 44 4.94 9.59 -6.55
C PHE A 44 6.29 8.94 -6.24
N LEU A 45 7.06 8.59 -7.28
CA LEU A 45 8.39 8.00 -7.12
C LEU A 45 9.45 8.97 -6.58
N LYS A 46 9.18 10.29 -6.54
CA LYS A 46 10.06 11.29 -5.94
C LYS A 46 9.84 11.44 -4.43
N LEU A 47 8.75 10.88 -3.89
CA LEU A 47 8.51 10.85 -2.45
C LEU A 47 9.58 10.01 -1.75
N ASP A 48 9.80 10.27 -0.46
CA ASP A 48 10.67 9.42 0.35
C ASP A 48 10.14 7.97 0.41
N ILE A 49 11.05 7.00 0.51
CA ILE A 49 10.70 5.58 0.44
C ILE A 49 9.70 5.19 1.54
N ASP A 50 9.87 5.72 2.74
CA ASP A 50 8.99 5.43 3.87
C ASP A 50 7.56 5.93 3.59
N ARG A 51 7.43 7.14 3.05
CA ARG A 51 6.15 7.71 2.65
C ARG A 51 5.51 6.96 1.48
N GLN A 52 6.30 6.54 0.49
CA GLN A 52 5.79 5.66 -0.58
C GLN A 52 5.21 4.38 0.01
N VAL A 53 5.93 3.71 0.93
CA VAL A 53 5.47 2.48 1.58
C VAL A 53 4.19 2.70 2.38
N ILE A 54 4.12 3.77 3.17
CA ILE A 54 2.93 4.12 3.97
C ILE A 54 1.71 4.33 3.08
N ILE A 55 1.86 5.11 2.02
CA ILE A 55 0.73 5.47 1.13
C ILE A 55 0.29 4.25 0.32
N LEU A 56 1.22 3.39 -0.10
CA LEU A 56 0.89 2.11 -0.75
C LEU A 56 0.19 1.14 0.19
N ALA A 57 0.63 1.06 1.44
CA ALA A 57 -0.04 0.25 2.46
C ALA A 57 -1.46 0.77 2.72
N TYR A 58 -1.63 2.09 2.79
CA TYR A 58 -2.94 2.73 2.87
C TYR A 58 -3.82 2.36 1.67
N GLY A 59 -3.31 2.54 0.44
CA GLY A 59 -4.05 2.22 -0.78
C GLY A 59 -4.46 0.74 -0.84
N ALA A 60 -3.59 -0.16 -0.41
CA ALA A 60 -3.87 -1.59 -0.36
C ALA A 60 -4.92 -1.95 0.71
N ALA A 61 -4.90 -1.27 1.85
CA ALA A 61 -5.89 -1.46 2.90
C ALA A 61 -7.25 -0.87 2.53
N ALA A 62 -7.26 0.33 1.94
CA ALA A 62 -8.45 0.99 1.43
C ALA A 62 -9.11 0.15 0.33
N TRP A 63 -8.32 -0.32 -0.65
CA TRP A 63 -8.82 -1.20 -1.71
C TRP A 63 -9.42 -2.49 -1.16
N HIS A 64 -8.76 -3.13 -0.19
CA HIS A 64 -9.28 -4.32 0.47
C HIS A 64 -10.66 -4.07 1.10
N LEU A 65 -10.82 -2.96 1.84
CA LEU A 65 -12.11 -2.61 2.44
C LEU A 65 -13.18 -2.33 1.37
N MET A 66 -12.86 -1.54 0.34
CA MET A 66 -13.77 -1.22 -0.76
C MET A 66 -14.24 -2.47 -1.51
N LYS A 67 -13.32 -3.39 -1.83
CA LYS A 67 -13.61 -4.68 -2.48
C LYS A 67 -14.56 -5.54 -1.66
N HIS A 68 -14.55 -5.39 -0.34
CA HIS A 68 -15.45 -6.06 0.60
C HIS A 68 -16.68 -5.23 0.98
N GLY A 69 -16.94 -4.11 0.30
CA GLY A 69 -18.10 -3.24 0.57
C GLY A 69 -18.06 -2.55 1.93
N LYS A 70 -16.87 -2.35 2.49
CA LYS A 70 -16.65 -1.69 3.80
C LYS A 70 -16.11 -0.29 3.62
N ASN A 71 -16.48 0.60 4.54
CA ASN A 71 -15.99 1.97 4.56
C ASN A 71 -14.54 2.03 5.05
N VAL A 72 -13.75 2.92 4.46
CA VAL A 72 -12.41 3.28 4.95
C VAL A 72 -12.58 4.26 6.11
N TYR A 73 -11.99 3.95 7.26
CA TYR A 73 -12.19 4.69 8.52
C TYR A 73 -10.88 5.19 9.15
N PHE A 74 -9.76 5.06 8.43
CA PHE A 74 -8.42 5.44 8.87
C PHE A 74 -7.75 6.31 7.81
N THR A 75 -6.73 7.07 8.20
CA THR A 75 -5.91 7.90 7.30
C THR A 75 -4.54 7.27 7.02
N PRO A 76 -3.76 7.80 6.07
CA PRO A 76 -2.36 7.39 5.87
C PRO A 76 -1.51 7.54 7.13
N GLU A 77 -1.75 8.58 7.94
CA GLU A 77 -1.05 8.82 9.20
C GLU A 77 -1.37 7.73 10.24
N ASP A 78 -2.63 7.28 10.30
CA ASP A 78 -3.02 6.16 11.17
C ASP A 78 -2.30 4.87 10.77
N ILE A 79 -2.13 4.63 9.45
CA ILE A 79 -1.35 3.51 8.94
C ILE A 79 0.13 3.69 9.31
N ALA A 80 0.71 4.88 9.14
CA ALA A 80 2.09 5.15 9.51
C ALA A 80 2.36 4.87 11.00
N GLU A 81 1.51 5.40 11.89
CA GLU A 81 1.62 5.20 13.33
C GLU A 81 1.43 3.72 13.70
N ALA A 82 0.53 3.02 13.02
CA ALA A 82 0.30 1.60 13.23
C ALA A 82 1.50 0.74 12.79
N LEU A 83 2.14 1.06 11.67
CA LEU A 83 3.32 0.34 11.16
C LEU A 83 4.56 0.59 12.03
N LEU A 84 4.74 1.80 12.54
CA LEU A 84 5.82 2.10 13.50
C LEU A 84 5.67 1.31 14.81
N ARG A 85 4.43 0.98 15.19
CA ARG A 85 4.12 0.19 16.40
C ARG A 85 3.97 -1.30 16.15
N ALA A 86 3.93 -1.71 14.89
CA ALA A 86 3.83 -3.12 14.49
C ALA A 86 5.13 -3.85 14.82
N THR A 87 5.05 -5.17 14.98
CA THR A 87 6.28 -5.96 15.18
C THR A 87 7.10 -6.00 13.89
N LYS A 88 8.40 -6.28 14.02
CA LYS A 88 9.29 -6.43 12.86
C LYS A 88 8.77 -7.50 11.89
N GLU A 89 8.23 -8.60 12.42
CA GLU A 89 7.60 -9.66 11.63
C GLU A 89 6.38 -9.17 10.84
N GLU A 90 5.50 -8.36 11.45
CA GLU A 90 4.32 -7.80 10.78
C GLU A 90 4.73 -6.88 9.62
N ASN A 91 5.74 -6.03 9.84
CA ASN A 91 6.29 -5.16 8.80
C ASN A 91 6.95 -5.97 7.67
N ASN A 92 7.71 -7.02 8.00
CA ASN A 92 8.33 -7.90 7.00
C ASN A 92 7.29 -8.62 6.12
N GLN A 93 6.16 -9.05 6.70
CA GLN A 93 5.07 -9.66 5.93
C GLN A 93 4.44 -8.66 4.94
N LEU A 94 4.32 -7.40 5.35
CA LEU A 94 3.81 -6.34 4.49
C LEU A 94 4.75 -6.08 3.31
N VAL A 95 6.04 -5.89 3.58
CA VAL A 95 7.07 -5.68 2.56
C VAL A 95 7.16 -6.88 1.60
N ALA A 96 7.07 -8.10 2.14
CA ALA A 96 7.06 -9.32 1.31
C ALA A 96 5.84 -9.35 0.38
N ALA A 97 4.64 -9.00 0.87
CA ALA A 97 3.43 -8.97 0.04
C ALA A 97 3.48 -7.87 -1.03
N MET A 98 4.04 -6.70 -0.70
CA MET A 98 4.28 -5.61 -1.67
C MET A 98 5.18 -6.07 -2.82
N ALA A 99 6.19 -6.89 -2.56
CA ALA A 99 7.10 -7.39 -3.60
C ALA A 99 6.38 -8.23 -4.67
N TYR A 100 5.23 -8.83 -4.33
CA TYR A 100 4.40 -9.61 -5.26
C TYR A 100 3.22 -8.82 -5.83
N ALA A 101 3.20 -7.49 -5.69
CA ALA A 101 2.11 -6.64 -6.15
C ALA A 101 1.70 -6.92 -7.60
N ARG A 102 0.39 -6.98 -7.85
CA ARG A 102 -0.17 -7.33 -9.16
C ARG A 102 -0.37 -6.08 -10.01
N TRP A 103 0.42 -6.01 -11.08
CA TRP A 103 0.35 -4.95 -12.08
C TRP A 103 -0.29 -5.44 -13.38
N PRO A 104 -1.25 -4.71 -13.97
CA PRO A 104 -1.75 -4.97 -15.30
C PRO A 104 -0.69 -4.65 -16.35
N GLU A 105 -0.78 -5.30 -17.51
CA GLU A 105 0.27 -5.27 -18.54
C GLU A 105 0.57 -3.86 -19.04
N TRP A 106 -0.46 -3.01 -19.19
CA TRP A 106 -0.32 -1.61 -19.60
C TRP A 106 0.49 -0.75 -18.63
N MET A 107 0.55 -1.12 -17.34
CA MET A 107 1.28 -0.36 -16.32
C MET A 107 2.73 -0.88 -16.16
N ARG A 108 3.02 -2.11 -16.62
CA ARG A 108 4.39 -2.65 -16.63
C ARG A 108 5.31 -1.96 -17.63
N GLN A 109 4.75 -1.36 -18.68
CA GLN A 109 5.51 -0.61 -19.69
C GLN A 109 6.22 0.62 -19.10
N VAL A 110 5.59 1.31 -18.14
CA VAL A 110 6.16 2.49 -17.45
C VAL A 110 7.45 2.15 -16.68
N LYS A 111 7.62 0.89 -16.26
CA LYS A 111 8.82 0.44 -15.54
C LYS A 111 10.00 0.10 -16.47
N ASN A 112 9.72 -0.23 -17.73
CA ASN A 112 10.75 -0.66 -18.70
C ASN A 112 11.29 0.47 -19.56
N ASP A 113 10.57 1.58 -19.75
CA ASP A 113 11.06 2.69 -20.58
C ASP A 113 12.22 3.46 -19.92
N LYS A 114 12.32 3.48 -18.58
CA LYS A 114 13.51 4.00 -17.88
C LYS A 114 14.80 3.21 -18.15
N LYS A 115 14.72 1.99 -18.69
CA LYS A 115 15.89 1.17 -19.00
C LYS A 115 16.40 1.33 -20.44
N LYS A 116 15.66 2.03 -21.31
CA LYS A 116 16.02 2.21 -22.72
C LYS A 116 16.61 3.58 -23.05
N GLU A 117 16.50 4.58 -22.16
CA GLU A 117 17.10 5.90 -22.38
C GLU A 117 18.55 6.01 -21.85
N GLU A 118 19.07 4.99 -21.17
CA GLU A 118 20.47 4.93 -20.69
C GLU A 118 21.38 4.02 -21.55
N THR A 119 21.01 3.69 -22.80
CA THR A 119 21.88 2.91 -23.72
C THR A 119 22.14 3.64 -25.02
#